data_AF-A0AB35K926-F1
#
_entry.id   AF-A0AB35K926-F1
#
_cell.length_a   1.000
_cell.length_b   1.000
_cell.length_c   1.000
_cell.angle_alpha   90.00
_cell.angle_beta   90.00
_cell.angle_gamma   90.00
#
_symmetry.space_group_name_H-M   'P 1'
#
loop_
_entity.id
_entity.type
_entity.pdbx_description
1 polymer ?
#
loop_
_entity_poly.entity_id
_entity_poly.type
_entity_poly.pdbx_seq_one_letter_code
_entity_poly.pdbx_strand_id
1 'polypeptide(L)' 'MNSNFFVFFFYFRENQKKNERKPVPFRDSKLTRIFQHALTGHERIIMVVAANTSPVLFDETLNVLKFSA' A
#
# COMPACT_ATOMS: atom_id res chain seq x y z
N MET A 1 5.74 1.31 10.76
CA MET A 1 5.99 1.27 9.30
C MET A 1 5.79 2.68 8.73
N ASN A 2 6.77 3.22 8.00
CA ASN A 2 6.81 4.63 7.58
C ASN A 2 5.51 5.12 6.90
N SER A 3 4.93 6.22 7.40
CA SER A 3 3.66 6.81 6.92
C SER A 3 3.57 7.00 5.40
N ASN A 4 4.70 7.28 4.73
CA ASN A 4 4.71 7.54 3.29
C ASN A 4 4.32 6.34 2.43
N PHE A 5 4.54 5.11 2.92
CA PHE A 5 4.17 3.90 2.16
C PHE A 5 2.66 3.64 2.19
N PHE A 6 2.01 3.88 3.34
CA PHE A 6 0.56 3.78 3.46
C PHE A 6 -0.16 4.82 2.60
N VAL A 7 0.35 6.05 2.59
CA VAL A 7 -0.20 7.14 1.76
C VAL A 7 -0.13 6.77 0.27
N PHE A 8 1.00 6.20 -0.18
CA PHE A 8 1.14 5.73 -1.55
C PHE A 8 0.05 4.71 -1.94
N PHE A 9 -0.17 3.69 -1.11
CA PHE A 9 -1.18 2.65 -1.39
C PHE A 9 -2.61 3.20 -1.35
N PHE A 10 -2.88 4.16 -0.48
CA PHE A 10 -4.17 4.86 -0.46
C PHE A 10 -4.47 5.56 -1.79
N TYR A 11 -3.52 6.35 -2.31
CA TYR A 11 -3.65 7.01 -3.60
C TYR A 11 -3.78 6.01 -4.76
N PHE A 12 -3.00 4.92 -4.71
CA PHE A 12 -3.07 3.87 -5.72
C PHE A 12 -4.46 3.21 -5.77
N ARG A 13 -5.04 2.86 -4.61
CA ARG A 13 -6.37 2.25 -4.52
C ARG A 13 -7.49 3.18 -4.98
N GLU A 14 -7.41 4.47 -4.61
CA GLU A 14 -8.39 5.47 -5.06
C GLU A 14 -8.40 5.61 -6.58
N ASN A 15 -7.22 5.61 -7.21
CA ASN A 15 -7.10 5.63 -8.67
C ASN A 15 -7.70 4.38 -9.32
N GLN A 16 -7.50 3.20 -8.75
CA GLN A 16 -8.12 1.97 -9.26
C GLN A 16 -9.64 1.99 -9.14
N LYS A 17 -10.19 2.42 -7.99
CA LYS A 17 -11.65 2.50 -7.78
C LYS A 17 -12.33 3.50 -8.71
N LYS A 18 -11.70 4.66 -8.95
CA LYS A 18 -12.29 5.73 -9.77
C LYS A 18 -11.92 5.61 -11.25
N ASN A 19 -11.09 4.63 -11.63
CA ASN A 19 -10.44 4.52 -12.94
C ASN A 19 -9.79 5.85 -13.37
N GLU A 20 -9.31 6.61 -12.39
CA GLU A 20 -8.67 7.91 -12.59
C GLU A 20 -7.16 7.70 -12.66
N ARG A 21 -6.50 8.37 -13.60
CA ARG A 21 -5.04 8.30 -13.77
C ARG A 21 -4.33 9.42 -13.03
N LYS A 22 -4.70 9.70 -11.76
CA LYS A 22 -3.99 10.73 -10.99
C LYS A 22 -2.55 10.28 -10.72
N PRO A 23 -1.57 11.20 -10.68
CA PRO A 23 -0.19 10.84 -10.43
C PRO A 23 -0.04 10.19 -9.04
N VAL A 24 0.46 8.95 -9.01
CA VAL A 24 0.77 8.24 -7.76
C VAL A 24 2.23 8.54 -7.39
N PRO A 25 2.54 8.86 -6.12
CA PRO A 25 3.86 9.31 -5.69
C PRO A 25 4.90 8.17 -5.60
N PHE A 26 5.23 7.52 -6.72
CA PHE A 26 6.31 6.52 -6.77
C PHE A 26 7.69 7.10 -6.45
N ARG A 27 7.88 8.42 -6.60
CA ARG A 27 9.18 9.09 -6.44
C ARG A 27 9.51 9.49 -5.01
N ASP A 28 8.52 9.49 -4.12
CA ASP A 28 8.67 10.00 -2.75
C ASP A 28 9.37 9.00 -1.82
N SER A 29 9.48 7.73 -2.24
CA SER A 29 10.21 6.70 -1.52
C SER A 29 11.08 5.87 -2.46
N LYS A 30 12.32 5.62 -2.05
CA LYS A 30 13.24 4.71 -2.77
C LYS A 30 12.62 3.32 -2.96
N LEU A 31 11.83 2.86 -2.00
CA LEU A 31 11.14 1.57 -2.06
C LEU A 31 10.06 1.57 -3.16
N THR A 32 9.15 2.54 -3.15
CA THR A 32 8.06 2.61 -4.13
C THR A 32 8.56 2.82 -5.56
N ARG A 33 9.73 3.45 -5.73
CA ARG A 33 10.39 3.57 -7.03
C ARG A 33 10.87 2.23 -7.60
N ILE A 34 11.42 1.35 -6.76
CA ILE A 34 11.87 0.01 -7.19
C ILE A 34 10.64 -0.86 -7.52
N PHE A 35 9.61 -0.79 -6.69
CA PHE A 35 8.39 -1.58 -6.88
C PHE A 35 7.42 -1.00 -7.93
N GLN A 36 7.76 0.11 -8.60
CA GLN A 36 6.88 0.78 -9.57
C GLN A 36 6.43 -0.16 -10.69
N HIS A 37 7.32 -0.97 -11.25
CA HIS A 37 6.98 -1.89 -12.34
C HIS A 37 6.00 -2.97 -11.88
N ALA A 38 6.28 -3.54 -10.72
CA ALA A 38 5.45 -4.56 -10.14
C ALA A 38 4.05 -4.01 -9.76
N LEU A 39 3.99 -2.80 -9.19
CA LEU A 39 2.73 -2.16 -8.75
C LEU A 39 1.89 -1.62 -9.91
N THR A 40 2.49 -1.36 -11.07
CA THR A 40 1.77 -0.94 -12.29
C THR A 40 1.20 -2.11 -13.10
N GLY A 41 1.40 -3.35 -12.64
CA GLY A 41 0.84 -4.55 -13.27
C GLY A 41 1.74 -5.21 -14.31
N HIS A 42 3.02 -4.81 -14.41
CA HIS A 42 3.99 -5.47 -15.29
C HIS A 42 4.59 -6.74 -14.69
N GLU A 43 4.43 -6.96 -13.38
CA GLU A 43 4.88 -8.17 -12.68
C GLU A 43 3.82 -8.64 -11.66
N ARG A 44 3.91 -9.91 -11.25
CA ARG A 44 3.06 -10.47 -10.19
C ARG A 44 3.63 -10.13 -8.82
N ILE A 45 2.84 -9.46 -7.98
CA ILE A 45 3.19 -9.16 -6.57
C ILE A 45 2.34 -10.02 -5.64
N ILE A 46 2.94 -10.48 -4.54
CA ILE A 46 2.23 -11.03 -3.39
C ILE A 46 2.52 -10.13 -2.18
N MET A 47 1.48 -9.71 -1.47
CA MET A 47 1.60 -8.99 -0.19
C MET A 47 1.36 -9.99 0.95
N VAL A 48 2.32 -10.10 1.87
CA VAL A 48 2.17 -10.90 3.09
C VAL A 48 1.96 -9.94 4.26
N VAL A 49 0.85 -10.11 4.97
CA VAL A 49 0.46 -9.25 6.09
C VAL A 49 0.72 -9.98 7.41
N ALA A 50 1.51 -9.37 8.28
CA ALA A 50 1.68 -9.84 9.64
C ALA A 50 0.56 -9.25 10.53
N ALA A 51 -0.15 -10.10 11.24
CA ALA A 51 -1.19 -9.71 12.20
C ALA A 51 -0.73 -10.01 13.63
N ASN A 52 -0.94 -9.06 14.55
CA ASN A 52 -0.64 -9.26 15.96
C ASN A 52 -1.95 -9.39 16.76
N THR A 53 -2.02 -10.36 17.68
CA THR A 53 -3.18 -10.61 18.53
C THR A 53 -3.21 -9.75 19.81
N SER A 54 -2.18 -8.95 20.05
CA SER A 54 -2.11 -8.05 21.19
C SER A 54 -3.17 -6.93 21.08
N PRO A 55 -3.97 -6.70 22.15
CA PRO A 55 -5.00 -5.65 22.12
C PRO A 55 -4.41 -4.24 21.98
N VAL A 56 -3.16 -4.02 22.40
CA VAL A 56 -2.46 -2.73 22.25
C VAL A 56 -2.21 -2.39 20.77
N LEU A 57 -2.04 -3.41 19.93
CA LEU A 57 -1.74 -3.27 18.50
C LEU A 57 -2.97 -3.56 17.63
N PHE A 58 -4.15 -3.66 18.25
CA PHE A 58 -5.38 -4.02 17.55
C PHE A 58 -5.73 -3.00 16.46
N ASP A 59 -5.69 -1.70 16.79
CA ASP A 59 -6.03 -0.65 15.84
C ASP A 59 -5.04 -0.58 14.66
N GLU A 60 -3.75 -0.79 14.94
CA GLU A 60 -2.72 -0.85 13.90
C GLU A 60 -2.92 -2.07 13.00
N THR A 61 -3.12 -3.24 13.59
CA THR A 61 -3.34 -4.51 12.87
C THR A 61 -4.62 -4.42 12.02
N LEU A 62 -5.70 -3.86 12.58
CA LEU A 62 -6.96 -3.63 11.89
C LEU A 62 -6.77 -2.69 10.69
N ASN A 63 -6.00 -1.62 10.85
CA ASN A 63 -5.69 -0.73 9.73
C ASN A 63 -4.96 -1.49 8.64
N VAL A 64 -3.86 -2.18 8.96
CA VAL A 64 -3.08 -2.96 7.96
C VAL A 64 -3.98 -3.96 7.22
N LEU A 65 -4.85 -4.67 7.94
CA LEU A 65 -5.82 -5.61 7.36
C LEU A 65 -6.81 -4.93 6.40
N LYS A 66 -7.38 -3.77 6.78
CA LYS A 66 -8.28 -2.98 5.92
C LYS A 66 -7.61 -2.48 4.63
N PHE A 67 -6.28 -2.40 4.61
CA PHE A 67 -5.53 -2.03 3.41
C PHE A 67 -5.18 -3.22 2.52
N SER A 68 -5.13 -4.43 3.08
CA SER A 68 -4.85 -5.66 2.33
C SER A 68 -6.06 -6.29 1.63
N ALA A 69 -7.27 -5.88 2.01
CA ALA A 69 -8.54 -6.30 1.39
C ALA A 69 -9.04 -5.27 0.37
#